data_AF-H3SM01-F1
#
_entry.id   AF-H3SM01-F1
#
_cell.length_a   1.000
_cell.length_b   1.000
_cell.length_c   1.000
_cell.angle_alpha   90.00
_cell.angle_beta   90.00
_cell.angle_gamma   90.00
#
_symmetry.space_group_name_H-M   'P 1'
#
loop_
_entity.id
_entity.type
_entity.pdbx_description
1 polymer ?
#
loop_
_entity_poly.entity_id
_entity_poly.type
_entity_poly.pdbx_seq_one_letter_code
_entity_poly.pdbx_strand_id
1 'polypeptide(L)'
;MKIIRWEHPAKSTIALHSPIRALRAHQGEWTGSPGRDGASASEERPVKQEQVQIDTESTSTSIVRSIAHVWKRWVIYGLIAAILAPVIGWFMMAGVAPAWMNEAKLGALREELREGGVTVDGRHVVHLKDMPAYVTEALLAIEDHRYRYHPGIDPIGLARSVWINVTKQQKAQGGSTITMQLARNLFLTQDKLYSRKLKEMAIAANLEWRYTKDEILEMYLNKVYFGHGKYGIEDAARFYFGKTAGASDTLETINEAEAAMLVGLLKAPERLSPRKHPAEAEQRQNVVLRRMVELGWMTEGERQHLKKAEVVHPS
;
A
#
# COMPACT_ATOMS: atom_id res chain seq x y z
N MET A 1 -48.06 8.81 17.89
CA MET A 1 -48.45 9.12 16.51
C MET A 1 -48.59 10.64 16.37
N LYS A 2 -47.58 11.32 15.81
CA LYS A 2 -47.62 12.74 15.40
C LYS A 2 -46.75 12.85 14.16
N ILE A 3 -47.39 13.17 13.04
CA ILE A 3 -46.81 13.23 11.70
C ILE A 3 -46.18 14.61 11.53
N ILE A 4 -44.87 14.67 11.28
CA ILE A 4 -44.16 15.91 10.95
C ILE A 4 -44.05 15.96 9.42
N ARG A 5 -44.75 16.92 8.82
CA ARG A 5 -44.77 17.22 7.39
C ARG A 5 -43.57 18.13 7.07
N TRP A 6 -42.70 17.71 6.16
CA TRP A 6 -41.59 18.50 5.63
C TRP A 6 -42.06 19.29 4.40
N GLU A 7 -41.90 20.62 4.41
CA GLU A 7 -42.08 21.48 3.23
C GLU A 7 -40.71 21.76 2.57
N HIS A 8 -40.67 21.72 1.24
CA HIS A 8 -39.49 22.04 0.44
C HIS A 8 -39.36 23.57 0.26
N PRO A 9 -38.17 24.17 0.44
CA PRO A 9 -37.96 25.58 0.11
C PRO A 9 -37.87 25.81 -1.40
N ALA A 10 -38.53 26.90 -1.84
CA ALA A 10 -38.61 27.37 -3.21
C ALA A 10 -37.24 27.77 -3.78
N LYS A 11 -37.04 27.47 -5.07
CA LYS A 11 -35.85 27.86 -5.85
C LYS A 11 -35.84 29.38 -6.07
N SER A 12 -34.81 30.05 -5.57
CA SER A 12 -34.56 31.48 -5.84
C SER A 12 -33.93 31.66 -7.23
N THR A 13 -34.63 32.35 -8.12
CA THR A 13 -34.14 32.78 -9.44
C THR A 13 -33.15 33.93 -9.26
N ILE A 14 -31.89 33.73 -9.65
CA ILE A 14 -30.87 34.79 -9.68
C ILE A 14 -30.97 35.49 -11.05
N ALA A 15 -31.45 36.73 -11.05
CA ALA A 15 -31.47 37.59 -12.23
C ALA A 15 -30.07 38.22 -12.45
N LEU A 16 -29.35 37.75 -13.47
CA LEU A 16 -28.12 38.39 -13.95
C LEU A 16 -28.48 39.63 -14.79
N HIS A 17 -28.16 40.81 -14.27
CA HIS A 17 -28.22 42.07 -15.01
C HIS A 17 -27.05 42.17 -16.01
N SER A 18 -27.34 42.43 -17.29
CA SER A 18 -26.36 42.88 -18.27
C SER A 18 -26.02 44.37 -18.08
N PRO A 19 -24.75 44.78 -18.14
CA PRO A 19 -24.39 46.19 -18.22
C PRO A 19 -24.18 46.59 -19.69
N ILE A 20 -25.17 47.25 -20.31
CA ILE A 20 -24.90 48.09 -21.48
C ILE A 20 -25.15 49.53 -21.04
N ARG A 21 -24.05 50.20 -20.70
CA ARG A 21 -24.02 51.61 -20.32
C ARG A 21 -24.02 52.44 -21.60
N ALA A 22 -25.08 53.22 -21.77
CA ALA A 22 -25.20 54.26 -22.76
C ALA A 22 -24.08 55.30 -22.61
N LEU A 23 -23.47 55.69 -23.73
CA LEU A 23 -22.71 56.93 -23.86
C LEU A 23 -23.46 57.82 -24.84
N ARG A 24 -23.93 58.96 -24.32
CA ARG A 24 -24.61 60.03 -25.04
C ARG A 24 -23.76 61.29 -24.95
N ALA A 25 -23.73 62.01 -26.07
CA ALA A 25 -23.48 63.44 -26.25
C ALA A 25 -22.05 63.97 -26.11
N HIS A 26 -21.47 64.30 -27.26
CA HIS A 26 -20.75 65.56 -27.42
C HIS A 26 -21.54 66.43 -28.41
N GLN A 27 -21.95 67.61 -27.97
CA GLN A 27 -22.50 68.67 -28.82
C GLN A 27 -21.36 69.38 -29.56
N GLY A 28 -21.62 69.78 -30.80
CA GLY A 28 -20.69 70.56 -31.62
C GLY A 28 -21.33 70.98 -32.95
N GLU A 29 -21.99 72.13 -32.90
CA GLU A 29 -22.15 73.15 -33.95
C GLU A 29 -22.93 72.90 -35.26
N TRP A 30 -23.64 73.99 -35.59
CA TRP A 30 -24.58 74.25 -36.67
C TRP A 30 -23.91 74.50 -38.02
N THR A 31 -24.58 74.16 -39.13
CA THR A 31 -25.04 75.11 -40.17
C THR A 31 -25.82 74.37 -41.29
N GLY A 32 -26.89 75.00 -41.81
CA GLY A 32 -27.48 74.69 -43.12
C GLY A 32 -28.92 74.16 -43.11
N SER A 33 -29.86 74.97 -43.61
CA SER A 33 -31.30 74.72 -43.86
C SER A 33 -31.58 74.98 -45.36
N PRO A 34 -32.79 74.79 -45.93
CA PRO A 34 -33.77 73.70 -45.84
C PRO A 34 -34.15 73.11 -47.22
N GLY A 35 -34.81 71.95 -47.27
CA GLY A 35 -35.36 71.35 -48.50
C GLY A 35 -36.74 70.72 -48.29
N ARG A 36 -37.72 71.22 -49.06
CA ARG A 36 -39.19 71.03 -49.02
C ARG A 36 -39.73 69.61 -49.26
N ASP A 37 -40.91 69.42 -48.67
CA ASP A 37 -42.17 68.84 -49.15
C ASP A 37 -42.18 67.54 -49.98
N GLY A 38 -43.04 66.60 -49.56
CA GLY A 38 -43.49 65.53 -50.45
C GLY A 38 -44.15 64.36 -49.72
N ALA A 39 -45.42 64.51 -49.38
CA ALA A 39 -46.28 63.39 -49.02
C ALA A 39 -46.67 62.61 -50.29
N SER A 40 -46.38 61.32 -50.34
CA SER A 40 -47.16 60.37 -51.15
C SER A 40 -47.14 58.99 -50.48
N ALA A 41 -48.34 58.51 -50.17
CA ALA A 41 -48.57 57.14 -49.72
C ALA A 41 -48.49 56.22 -50.94
N SER A 42 -47.65 55.19 -50.88
CA SER A 42 -47.65 54.08 -51.84
C SER A 42 -47.82 52.77 -51.08
N GLU A 43 -48.86 52.03 -51.44
CA GLU A 43 -49.26 50.72 -50.91
C GLU A 43 -48.11 49.72 -50.74
N GLU A 44 -47.93 49.24 -49.51
CA GLU A 44 -47.08 48.09 -49.20
C GLU A 44 -47.83 46.78 -49.52
N ARG A 45 -47.29 45.95 -50.41
CA ARG A 45 -47.67 44.54 -50.52
C ARG A 45 -46.97 43.76 -49.40
N PRO A 46 -47.64 42.84 -48.69
CA PRO A 46 -46.98 42.10 -47.62
C PRO A 46 -45.99 41.09 -48.21
N VAL A 47 -44.71 41.30 -47.93
CA VAL A 47 -43.66 40.30 -48.09
C VAL A 47 -43.88 39.23 -47.03
N LYS A 48 -44.12 37.98 -47.45
CA LYS A 48 -44.20 36.83 -46.56
C LYS A 48 -42.82 36.62 -45.92
N GLN A 49 -42.66 37.05 -44.67
CA GLN A 49 -41.49 36.70 -43.87
C GLN A 49 -41.60 35.24 -43.47
N GLU A 50 -40.84 34.38 -44.15
CA GLU A 50 -40.57 33.03 -43.68
C GLU A 50 -39.67 33.14 -42.44
N GLN A 51 -40.29 33.10 -41.26
CA GLN A 51 -39.56 33.07 -39.99
C GLN A 51 -38.87 31.71 -39.87
N VAL A 52 -37.57 31.68 -40.18
CA VAL A 52 -36.68 30.58 -39.77
C VAL A 52 -36.54 30.67 -38.24
N GLN A 53 -37.37 29.92 -37.54
CA GLN A 53 -37.31 29.80 -36.09
C GLN A 53 -36.11 28.92 -35.73
N ILE A 54 -34.99 29.54 -35.36
CA ILE A 54 -33.81 28.82 -34.86
C ILE A 54 -34.09 28.43 -33.41
N ASP A 55 -34.36 27.14 -33.17
CA ASP A 55 -34.58 26.55 -31.84
C ASP A 55 -33.30 26.64 -30.99
N THR A 56 -33.14 27.77 -30.30
CA THR A 56 -32.02 28.02 -29.40
C THR A 56 -32.06 27.17 -28.12
N GLU A 57 -33.25 26.78 -27.64
CA GLU A 57 -33.40 25.90 -26.47
C GLU A 57 -32.96 24.45 -26.70
N SER A 58 -33.20 23.89 -27.89
CA SER A 58 -32.75 22.53 -28.23
C SER A 58 -31.22 22.47 -28.42
N THR A 59 -30.64 23.58 -28.88
CA THR A 59 -29.20 23.71 -29.13
C THR A 59 -28.42 23.89 -27.81
N SER A 60 -28.90 24.71 -26.88
CA SER A 60 -28.25 24.87 -25.57
C SER A 60 -28.30 23.59 -24.71
N THR A 61 -29.42 22.86 -24.72
CA THR A 61 -29.52 21.59 -23.97
C THR A 61 -28.68 20.47 -24.59
N SER A 62 -28.52 20.43 -25.91
CA SER A 62 -27.67 19.44 -26.58
C SER A 62 -26.17 19.70 -26.41
N ILE A 63 -25.71 20.96 -26.44
CA ILE A 63 -24.31 21.32 -26.20
C ILE A 63 -23.90 21.02 -24.75
N VAL A 64 -24.74 21.38 -23.77
CA VAL A 64 -24.46 21.10 -22.35
C VAL A 64 -24.44 19.59 -22.07
N ARG A 65 -25.36 18.81 -22.67
CA ARG A 65 -25.33 17.33 -22.57
C ARG A 65 -24.09 16.73 -23.23
N SER A 66 -23.64 17.28 -24.36
CA SER A 66 -22.42 16.84 -25.06
C SER A 66 -21.16 17.09 -24.21
N ILE A 67 -21.01 18.29 -23.63
CA ILE A 67 -19.89 18.62 -22.73
C ILE A 67 -19.92 17.74 -21.48
N ALA A 68 -21.10 17.51 -20.88
CA ALA A 68 -21.26 16.61 -19.74
C ALA A 68 -20.88 15.15 -20.09
N HIS A 69 -21.23 14.68 -21.28
CA HIS A 69 -20.85 13.35 -21.76
C HIS A 69 -19.34 13.22 -21.99
N VAL A 70 -18.70 14.23 -22.57
CA VAL A 70 -17.24 14.27 -22.75
C VAL A 70 -16.54 14.28 -21.39
N TRP A 71 -16.96 15.12 -20.44
CA TRP A 71 -16.39 15.18 -19.10
C TRP A 71 -16.58 13.86 -18.33
N LYS A 72 -17.76 13.24 -18.43
CA LYS A 72 -18.03 11.90 -17.86
C LYS A 72 -17.06 10.85 -18.41
N ARG A 73 -16.74 10.88 -19.71
CA ARG A 73 -15.74 9.95 -20.31
C ARG A 73 -14.35 10.19 -19.76
N TRP A 74 -13.91 11.43 -19.60
CA TRP A 74 -12.62 11.75 -18.99
C TRP A 74 -12.53 11.32 -17.53
N VAL A 75 -13.60 11.48 -16.75
CA VAL A 75 -13.68 10.95 -15.38
C VAL A 75 -13.55 9.42 -15.39
N ILE A 76 -14.27 8.73 -16.28
CA ILE A 76 -14.18 7.27 -16.42
C ILE A 76 -12.75 6.84 -16.80
N TYR A 77 -12.14 7.49 -17.80
CA TYR A 77 -10.77 7.19 -18.21
C TYR A 77 -9.76 7.46 -17.10
N GLY A 78 -9.94 8.54 -16.33
CA GLY A 78 -9.13 8.84 -15.16
C GLY A 78 -9.22 7.76 -14.09
N LEU A 79 -10.43 7.27 -13.78
CA LEU A 79 -10.64 6.19 -12.83
C LEU A 79 -10.03 4.86 -13.31
N ILE A 80 -10.20 4.52 -14.60
CA ILE A 80 -9.58 3.34 -15.20
C ILE A 80 -8.05 3.44 -15.11
N ALA A 81 -7.47 4.59 -15.48
CA ALA A 81 -6.04 4.80 -15.41
C ALA A 81 -5.50 4.71 -13.97
N ALA A 82 -6.24 5.24 -12.99
CA ALA A 82 -5.87 5.15 -11.57
C ALA A 82 -5.82 3.71 -11.04
N ILE A 83 -6.61 2.79 -11.62
CA ILE A 83 -6.60 1.37 -11.28
C ILE A 83 -5.55 0.60 -12.09
N LEU A 84 -5.46 0.87 -13.40
CA LEU A 84 -4.56 0.14 -14.30
C LEU A 84 -3.09 0.51 -14.08
N ALA A 85 -2.78 1.78 -13.81
CA ALA A 85 -1.39 2.22 -13.70
C ALA A 85 -0.61 1.51 -12.57
N PRO A 86 -1.15 1.32 -11.35
CA PRO A 86 -0.49 0.52 -10.33
C PRO A 86 -0.29 -0.94 -10.73
N VAL A 87 -1.28 -1.55 -11.39
CA VAL A 87 -1.21 -2.94 -11.86
C VAL A 87 -0.14 -3.10 -12.93
N ILE A 88 -0.16 -2.25 -13.95
CA ILE A 88 0.85 -2.21 -15.01
C ILE A 88 2.24 -1.94 -14.41
N GLY A 89 2.34 -0.96 -13.51
CA GLY A 89 3.58 -0.63 -12.81
C GLY A 89 4.12 -1.83 -12.03
N TRP A 90 3.25 -2.57 -11.35
CA TRP A 90 3.64 -3.80 -10.63
C TRP A 90 4.18 -4.88 -11.58
N PHE A 91 3.50 -5.15 -12.70
CA PHE A 91 3.98 -6.11 -13.71
C PHE A 91 5.29 -5.66 -14.36
N MET A 92 5.44 -4.37 -14.66
CA MET A 92 6.69 -3.80 -15.18
C MET A 92 7.83 -4.01 -14.17
N MET A 93 7.59 -3.75 -12.89
CA MET A 93 8.56 -3.98 -11.82
C MET A 93 8.94 -5.45 -11.69
N ALA A 94 7.95 -6.36 -11.74
CA ALA A 94 8.20 -7.81 -11.73
C ALA A 94 9.01 -8.25 -12.96
N GLY A 95 8.74 -7.67 -14.14
CA GLY A 95 9.40 -8.01 -15.40
C GLY A 95 10.86 -7.55 -15.50
N VAL A 96 11.23 -6.44 -14.86
CA VAL A 96 12.64 -5.96 -14.84
C VAL A 96 13.50 -6.66 -13.78
N ALA A 97 12.88 -7.27 -12.77
CA ALA A 97 13.58 -7.89 -11.65
C ALA A 97 14.64 -8.95 -12.01
N PRO A 98 14.45 -9.81 -13.04
CA PRO A 98 15.44 -10.81 -13.41
C PRO A 98 16.82 -10.23 -13.70
N ALA A 99 16.92 -8.96 -14.12
CA ALA A 99 18.20 -8.28 -14.32
C ALA A 99 19.04 -8.10 -13.03
N TRP A 100 18.42 -8.26 -11.86
CA TRP A 100 19.07 -8.15 -10.55
C TRP A 100 18.95 -9.41 -9.69
N MET A 101 18.31 -10.45 -10.21
CA MET A 101 18.15 -11.72 -9.51
C MET A 101 19.24 -12.69 -9.92
N ASN A 102 19.73 -13.44 -8.94
CA ASN A 102 20.62 -14.57 -9.18
C ASN A 102 19.77 -15.85 -9.12
N GLU A 103 19.32 -16.33 -10.28
CA GLU A 103 18.47 -17.52 -10.39
C GLU A 103 19.14 -18.77 -9.82
N ALA A 104 20.47 -18.89 -9.92
CA ALA A 104 21.20 -20.02 -9.33
C ALA A 104 21.13 -20.00 -7.79
N LYS A 105 21.25 -18.83 -7.15
CA LYS A 105 21.07 -18.72 -5.68
C LYS A 105 19.66 -19.06 -5.24
N LEU A 106 18.66 -18.62 -6.00
CA LEU A 106 17.26 -18.91 -5.70
C LEU A 106 16.94 -20.39 -5.89
N GLY A 107 17.43 -20.98 -6.98
CA GLY A 107 17.33 -22.42 -7.26
C GLY A 107 17.99 -23.27 -6.18
N ALA A 108 19.22 -22.90 -5.75
CA ALA A 108 19.92 -23.59 -4.67
C ALA A 108 19.13 -23.54 -3.35
N LEU A 109 18.58 -22.37 -2.98
CA LEU A 109 17.72 -22.26 -1.79
C LEU A 109 16.48 -23.14 -1.90
N ARG A 110 15.84 -23.18 -3.08
CA ARG A 110 14.66 -24.01 -3.30
C ARG A 110 14.98 -25.51 -3.22
N GLU A 111 16.15 -25.90 -3.68
CA GLU A 111 16.61 -27.28 -3.59
C GLU A 111 16.90 -27.67 -2.14
N GLU A 112 17.58 -26.81 -1.37
CA GLU A 112 17.75 -26.99 0.08
C GLU A 112 16.41 -27.15 0.80
N LEU A 113 15.43 -26.30 0.47
CA LEU A 113 14.07 -26.40 1.02
C LEU A 113 13.37 -27.69 0.60
N ARG A 114 13.58 -28.19 -0.62
CA ARG A 114 12.96 -29.42 -1.11
C ARG A 114 13.54 -30.67 -0.45
N GLU A 115 14.85 -30.68 -0.21
CA GLU A 115 15.54 -31.79 0.45
C GLU A 115 15.26 -31.82 1.96
N GLY A 116 15.20 -30.64 2.58
CA GLY A 116 14.99 -30.50 4.01
C GLY A 116 16.18 -31.01 4.83
N GLY A 117 16.01 -31.10 6.16
CA GLY A 117 17.03 -31.66 7.04
C GLY A 117 18.24 -30.75 7.23
N VAL A 118 19.46 -31.31 7.16
CA VAL A 118 20.70 -30.56 7.38
C VAL A 118 21.43 -30.36 6.06
N THR A 119 21.70 -29.11 5.71
CA THR A 119 22.43 -28.75 4.49
C THR A 119 23.91 -29.12 4.59
N VAL A 120 24.60 -29.11 3.44
CA VAL A 120 26.05 -29.39 3.37
C VAL A 120 26.88 -28.42 4.23
N ASP A 121 26.44 -27.17 4.38
CA ASP A 121 27.07 -26.16 5.24
C ASP A 121 26.62 -26.22 6.71
N GLY A 122 25.84 -27.25 7.09
CA GLY A 122 25.44 -27.51 8.47
C GLY A 122 24.27 -26.69 8.99
N ARG A 123 23.49 -26.03 8.10
CA ARG A 123 22.26 -25.34 8.48
C ARG A 123 21.10 -26.32 8.55
N HIS A 124 20.19 -26.11 9.49
CA HIS A 124 18.97 -26.89 9.59
C HIS A 124 17.83 -26.20 8.83
N VAL A 125 17.22 -26.95 7.92
CA VAL A 125 16.06 -26.54 7.15
C VAL A 125 14.81 -27.12 7.79
N VAL A 126 13.79 -26.28 7.89
CA VAL A 126 12.48 -26.62 8.44
C VAL A 126 11.39 -26.15 7.49
N HIS A 127 10.43 -27.04 7.20
CA HIS A 127 9.30 -26.65 6.36
C HIS A 127 8.27 -25.85 7.15
N LEU A 128 7.63 -24.91 6.47
CA LEU A 128 6.61 -24.06 7.07
C LEU A 128 5.45 -24.86 7.66
N LYS A 129 5.06 -25.95 6.99
CA LYS A 129 3.98 -26.84 7.42
C LYS A 129 4.27 -27.58 8.73
N ASP A 130 5.55 -27.73 9.06
CA ASP A 130 6.00 -28.43 10.28
C ASP A 130 6.19 -27.44 11.43
N MET A 131 6.09 -26.13 11.18
CA MET A 131 6.16 -25.09 12.19
C MET A 131 4.79 -24.86 12.85
N PRO A 132 4.75 -24.60 14.16
CA PRO A 132 3.55 -24.12 14.81
C PRO A 132 3.07 -22.78 14.23
N ALA A 133 1.75 -22.59 14.17
CA ALA A 133 1.14 -21.39 13.59
C ALA A 133 1.65 -20.09 14.25
N TYR A 134 1.82 -20.09 15.59
CA TYR A 134 2.28 -18.94 16.35
C TYR A 134 3.66 -18.43 15.95
N VAL A 135 4.52 -19.28 15.35
CA VAL A 135 5.83 -18.84 14.81
C VAL A 135 5.62 -17.86 13.66
N THR A 136 4.76 -18.24 12.72
CA THR A 136 4.42 -17.39 11.57
C THR A 136 3.62 -16.18 12.02
N GLU A 137 2.66 -16.34 12.93
CA GLU A 137 1.85 -15.24 13.46
C GLU A 137 2.71 -14.22 14.20
N ALA A 138 3.67 -14.64 15.03
CA ALA A 138 4.60 -13.73 15.68
C ALA A 138 5.38 -12.89 14.65
N LEU A 139 5.90 -13.53 13.60
CA LEU A 139 6.60 -12.85 12.50
C LEU A 139 5.69 -11.86 11.78
N LEU A 140 4.52 -12.30 11.33
CA LEU A 140 3.57 -11.44 10.64
C LEU A 140 3.12 -10.29 11.54
N ALA A 141 2.93 -10.51 12.83
CA ALA A 141 2.38 -9.49 13.73
C ALA A 141 3.27 -8.25 13.77
N ILE A 142 4.59 -8.47 13.86
CA ILE A 142 5.57 -7.41 14.06
C ILE A 142 6.21 -6.91 12.77
N GLU A 143 6.45 -7.77 11.78
CA GLU A 143 7.11 -7.38 10.53
C GLU A 143 6.11 -6.99 9.45
N ASP A 144 4.98 -7.71 9.31
CA ASP A 144 4.08 -7.52 8.17
C ASP A 144 2.65 -8.10 8.38
N HIS A 145 1.84 -7.45 9.22
CA HIS A 145 0.49 -7.96 9.57
C HIS A 145 -0.50 -8.04 8.39
N ARG A 146 -0.15 -7.47 7.23
CA ARG A 146 -0.94 -7.54 6.01
C ARG A 146 -0.30 -8.37 4.91
N TYR A 147 0.72 -9.14 5.26
CA TYR A 147 1.48 -9.99 4.35
C TYR A 147 0.62 -10.74 3.34
N ARG A 148 -0.51 -11.29 3.80
CA ARG A 148 -1.44 -12.09 2.99
C ARG A 148 -2.25 -11.27 1.96
N TYR A 149 -2.32 -9.95 2.09
CA TYR A 149 -3.22 -9.07 1.33
C TYR A 149 -2.54 -8.19 0.28
N HIS A 150 -1.22 -8.18 0.22
CA HIS A 150 -0.48 -7.33 -0.72
C HIS A 150 0.43 -8.15 -1.65
N PRO A 151 0.71 -7.70 -2.88
CA PRO A 151 1.52 -8.47 -3.84
C PRO A 151 3.02 -8.15 -3.68
N GLY A 152 3.58 -8.42 -2.49
CA GLY A 152 4.99 -8.14 -2.16
C GLY A 152 5.31 -6.72 -1.75
N ILE A 153 4.53 -5.73 -2.18
CA ILE A 153 4.67 -4.32 -1.77
C ILE A 153 3.37 -3.93 -1.08
N ASP A 154 3.46 -3.30 0.09
CA ASP A 154 2.32 -2.79 0.83
C ASP A 154 2.21 -1.26 0.68
N PRO A 155 1.38 -0.73 -0.25
CA PRO A 155 1.29 0.71 -0.49
C PRO A 155 0.73 1.46 0.71
N ILE A 156 -0.25 0.86 1.41
CA ILE A 156 -0.85 1.47 2.59
C ILE A 156 0.17 1.48 3.74
N GLY A 157 0.99 0.44 3.85
CA GLY A 157 2.00 0.29 4.92
C GLY A 157 3.13 1.28 4.70
N LEU A 158 3.55 1.41 3.44
CA LEU A 158 4.49 2.43 3.01
C LEU A 158 3.97 3.83 3.31
N ALA A 159 2.75 4.18 2.87
CA ALA A 159 2.15 5.49 3.12
C ALA A 159 2.03 5.81 4.62
N ARG A 160 1.57 4.84 5.43
CA ARG A 160 1.50 4.94 6.89
C ARG A 160 2.88 5.19 7.50
N SER A 161 3.90 4.44 7.07
CA SER A 161 5.27 4.59 7.59
C SER A 161 5.85 5.96 7.26
N VAL A 162 5.62 6.47 6.05
CA VAL A 162 6.05 7.81 5.62
C VAL A 162 5.37 8.88 6.47
N TRP A 163 4.04 8.80 6.63
CA TRP A 163 3.28 9.72 7.47
C TRP A 163 3.78 9.76 8.92
N ILE A 164 3.99 8.59 9.53
CA ILE A 164 4.49 8.49 10.91
C ILE A 164 5.91 9.04 11.03
N ASN A 165 6.79 8.74 10.08
CA ASN A 165 8.17 9.21 10.14
C ASN A 165 8.27 10.74 9.95
N VAL A 166 7.41 11.33 9.13
CA VAL A 166 7.31 12.79 8.94
C VAL A 166 6.74 13.46 10.19
N THR A 167 5.63 12.93 10.73
CA THR A 167 4.95 13.53 11.89
C THR A 167 5.73 13.40 13.19
N LYS A 168 6.44 12.27 13.40
CA LYS A 168 7.24 12.02 14.60
C LYS A 168 8.70 12.49 14.49
N GLN A 169 9.11 13.02 13.33
CA GLN A 169 10.51 13.42 13.02
C GLN A 169 11.57 12.36 13.36
N GLN A 170 11.18 11.08 13.38
CA GLN A 170 12.05 9.96 13.72
C GLN A 170 11.78 8.82 12.75
N LYS A 171 12.82 8.05 12.39
CA LYS A 171 12.69 6.79 11.64
C LYS A 171 12.10 5.69 12.55
N ALA A 172 10.84 5.87 12.97
CA ALA A 172 10.18 5.04 13.96
C ALA A 172 9.63 3.73 13.35
N GLN A 173 9.19 3.76 12.08
CA GLN A 173 8.55 2.62 11.43
C GLN A 173 9.20 2.28 10.09
N GLY A 174 9.49 0.99 9.89
CA GLY A 174 9.91 0.42 8.60
C GLY A 174 8.69 0.15 7.72
N GLY A 175 8.77 0.54 6.45
CA GLY A 175 7.77 0.25 5.41
C GLY A 175 8.18 -0.89 4.46
N SER A 176 9.08 -1.79 4.89
CA SER A 176 9.46 -2.97 4.09
C SER A 176 8.58 -4.16 4.48
N THR A 177 8.03 -4.84 3.48
CA THR A 177 7.32 -6.12 3.64
C THR A 177 8.30 -7.27 3.84
N ILE A 178 7.82 -8.43 4.28
CA ILE A 178 8.64 -9.66 4.39
C ILE A 178 9.28 -10.02 3.05
N THR A 179 8.52 -9.96 1.95
CA THR A 179 9.02 -10.28 0.61
C THR A 179 10.15 -9.33 0.18
N MET A 180 10.04 -8.04 0.50
CA MET A 180 11.12 -7.07 0.23
C MET A 180 12.36 -7.34 1.09
N GLN A 181 12.17 -7.75 2.34
CA GLN A 181 13.27 -8.15 3.20
C GLN A 181 13.98 -9.41 2.67
N LEU A 182 13.22 -10.41 2.19
CA LEU A 182 13.76 -11.59 1.53
C LEU A 182 14.58 -11.21 0.29
N ALA A 183 14.02 -10.36 -0.57
CA ALA A 183 14.70 -9.86 -1.77
C ALA A 183 16.03 -9.19 -1.44
N ARG A 184 16.04 -8.33 -0.41
CA ARG A 184 17.26 -7.68 0.08
C ARG A 184 18.30 -8.71 0.51
N ASN A 185 17.91 -9.66 1.37
CA ASN A 185 18.83 -10.59 1.99
C ASN A 185 19.41 -11.61 0.99
N LEU A 186 18.66 -11.97 -0.05
CA LEU A 186 19.12 -12.94 -1.07
C LEU A 186 20.01 -12.31 -2.16
N PHE A 187 19.67 -11.12 -2.62
CA PHE A 187 20.19 -10.62 -3.90
C PHE A 187 21.01 -9.33 -3.78
N LEU A 188 20.90 -8.57 -2.69
CA LEU A 188 21.40 -7.20 -2.63
C LEU A 188 22.38 -6.98 -1.48
N THR A 189 23.64 -6.66 -1.77
CA THR A 189 24.66 -6.39 -0.74
C THR A 189 25.42 -5.06 -0.89
N GLN A 190 25.39 -4.39 -2.05
CA GLN A 190 26.30 -3.25 -2.33
C GLN A 190 25.68 -2.00 -3.01
N ASP A 191 24.36 -1.86 -3.04
CA ASP A 191 23.69 -0.73 -3.72
C ASP A 191 23.42 0.49 -2.83
N LYS A 192 23.43 1.71 -3.43
CA LYS A 192 22.93 2.95 -2.80
C LYS A 192 21.49 2.74 -2.30
N LEU A 193 21.12 3.32 -1.14
CA LEU A 193 19.87 3.03 -0.44
C LEU A 193 18.60 3.21 -1.30
N TYR A 194 18.50 4.28 -2.09
CA TYR A 194 17.31 4.57 -2.90
C TYR A 194 17.17 3.64 -4.12
N SER A 195 18.27 3.39 -4.84
CA SER A 195 18.25 2.42 -5.96
C SER A 195 18.03 1.00 -5.45
N ARG A 196 18.61 0.66 -4.29
CA ARG A 196 18.39 -0.63 -3.62
C ARG A 196 16.92 -0.85 -3.29
N LYS A 197 16.22 0.17 -2.76
CA LYS A 197 14.80 0.05 -2.40
C LYS A 197 13.92 -0.25 -3.61
N LEU A 198 14.20 0.35 -4.77
CA LEU A 198 13.48 0.03 -6.02
C LEU A 198 13.78 -1.40 -6.48
N LYS A 199 15.03 -1.87 -6.37
CA LYS A 199 15.38 -3.27 -6.65
C LYS A 199 14.67 -4.24 -5.71
N GLU A 200 14.60 -3.93 -4.41
CA GLU A 200 13.84 -4.72 -3.43
C GLU A 200 12.36 -4.83 -3.84
N MET A 201 11.74 -3.73 -4.28
CA MET A 201 10.35 -3.72 -4.75
C MET A 201 10.15 -4.55 -6.03
N ALA A 202 11.05 -4.41 -7.00
CA ALA A 202 11.00 -5.16 -8.27
C ALA A 202 11.14 -6.66 -8.03
N ILE A 203 12.16 -7.06 -7.26
CA ILE A 203 12.41 -8.46 -6.92
C ILE A 203 11.26 -9.02 -6.07
N ALA A 204 10.73 -8.26 -5.12
CA ALA A 204 9.57 -8.69 -4.33
C ALA A 204 8.33 -8.94 -5.23
N ALA A 205 8.05 -8.06 -6.17
CA ALA A 205 6.96 -8.25 -7.14
C ALA A 205 7.19 -9.52 -7.98
N ASN A 206 8.42 -9.78 -8.43
CA ASN A 206 8.76 -10.98 -9.18
C ASN A 206 8.62 -12.27 -8.36
N LEU A 207 9.08 -12.27 -7.11
CA LEU A 207 8.92 -13.41 -6.21
C LEU A 207 7.43 -13.73 -5.98
N GLU A 208 6.60 -12.72 -5.78
CA GLU A 208 5.15 -12.87 -5.56
C GLU A 208 4.38 -13.27 -6.81
N TRP A 209 4.94 -12.99 -7.99
CA TRP A 209 4.41 -13.49 -9.24
C TRP A 209 4.70 -14.98 -9.43
N ARG A 210 5.85 -15.46 -8.93
CA ARG A 210 6.35 -16.84 -9.16
C ARG A 210 6.02 -17.82 -8.05
N TYR A 211 5.85 -17.33 -6.82
CA TYR A 211 5.75 -18.16 -5.63
C TYR A 211 4.57 -17.77 -4.77
N THR A 212 4.01 -18.76 -4.08
CA THR A 212 2.95 -18.55 -3.11
C THR A 212 3.46 -17.84 -1.86
N LYS A 213 2.53 -17.28 -1.09
CA LYS A 213 2.84 -16.66 0.21
C LYS A 213 3.54 -17.60 1.17
N ASP A 214 3.14 -18.87 1.20
CA ASP A 214 3.73 -19.85 2.10
C ASP A 214 5.17 -20.19 1.68
N GLU A 215 5.43 -20.37 0.38
CA GLU A 215 6.79 -20.60 -0.11
C GLU A 215 7.73 -19.42 0.16
N ILE A 216 7.24 -18.18 0.00
CA ILE A 216 8.03 -16.98 0.30
C ILE A 216 8.32 -16.89 1.80
N LEU A 217 7.33 -17.22 2.65
CA LEU A 217 7.48 -17.21 4.09
C LEU A 217 8.47 -18.30 4.55
N GLU A 218 8.41 -19.48 3.95
CA GLU A 218 9.36 -20.58 4.18
C GLU A 218 10.79 -20.19 3.79
N MET A 219 10.98 -19.61 2.60
CA MET A 219 12.27 -19.08 2.16
C MET A 219 12.79 -18.00 3.11
N TYR A 220 11.92 -17.12 3.60
CA TYR A 220 12.30 -16.08 4.55
C TYR A 220 12.76 -16.67 5.88
N LEU A 221 11.95 -17.52 6.49
CA LEU A 221 12.22 -18.11 7.81
C LEU A 221 13.47 -18.99 7.82
N ASN A 222 13.81 -19.64 6.71
CA ASN A 222 15.02 -20.46 6.59
C ASN A 222 16.27 -19.67 6.22
N LYS A 223 16.15 -18.39 5.81
CA LYS A 223 17.30 -17.60 5.35
C LYS A 223 17.64 -16.40 6.21
N VAL A 224 16.68 -15.88 6.96
CA VAL A 224 16.89 -14.65 7.73
C VAL A 224 17.93 -14.84 8.85
N TYR A 225 18.72 -13.81 9.12
CA TYR A 225 19.79 -13.83 10.11
C TYR A 225 19.26 -13.52 11.52
N PHE A 226 19.57 -14.39 12.48
CA PHE A 226 19.15 -14.30 13.88
C PHE A 226 20.29 -13.97 14.86
N GLY A 227 21.48 -13.59 14.36
CA GLY A 227 22.65 -13.29 15.19
C GLY A 227 23.56 -14.49 15.40
N HIS A 228 24.79 -14.26 15.86
CA HIS A 228 25.78 -15.31 16.18
C HIS A 228 26.03 -16.32 15.04
N GLY A 229 26.00 -15.86 13.79
CA GLY A 229 26.18 -16.74 12.64
C GLY A 229 25.00 -17.66 12.34
N LYS A 230 23.85 -17.50 13.01
CA LYS A 230 22.66 -18.34 12.81
C LYS A 230 21.75 -17.74 11.74
N TYR A 231 21.54 -18.52 10.68
CA TYR A 231 20.67 -18.20 9.57
C TYR A 231 19.57 -19.24 9.52
N GLY A 232 18.31 -18.78 9.54
CA GLY A 232 17.17 -19.66 9.64
C GLY A 232 16.68 -19.84 11.06
N ILE A 233 15.38 -20.01 11.21
CA ILE A 233 14.70 -20.06 12.51
C ILE A 233 15.00 -21.35 13.28
N GLU A 234 15.21 -22.48 12.60
CA GLU A 234 15.58 -23.75 13.23
C GLU A 234 16.96 -23.67 13.89
N ASP A 235 17.96 -23.15 13.17
CA ASP A 235 19.29 -22.92 13.73
C ASP A 235 19.25 -21.95 14.91
N ALA A 236 18.37 -20.94 14.86
CA ALA A 236 18.18 -20.00 15.95
C ALA A 236 17.53 -20.66 17.18
N ALA A 237 16.47 -21.43 17.00
CA ALA A 237 15.80 -22.17 18.06
C ALA A 237 16.76 -23.12 18.78
N ARG A 238 17.55 -23.87 18.01
CA ARG A 238 18.58 -24.78 18.55
C ARG A 238 19.64 -24.03 19.33
N PHE A 239 20.09 -22.89 18.81
CA PHE A 239 21.16 -22.12 19.42
C PHE A 239 20.75 -21.40 20.71
N TYR A 240 19.56 -20.78 20.74
CA TYR A 240 19.14 -19.96 21.88
C TYR A 240 18.43 -20.77 22.97
N PHE A 241 17.74 -21.85 22.61
CA PHE A 241 16.88 -22.59 23.54
C PHE A 241 17.19 -24.09 23.60
N GLY A 242 18.04 -24.62 22.71
CA GLY A 242 18.22 -26.07 22.59
C GLY A 242 16.96 -26.79 22.08
N LYS A 243 16.06 -26.05 21.43
CA LYS A 243 14.74 -26.51 20.96
C LYS A 243 14.66 -26.47 19.43
N THR A 244 13.58 -27.01 18.88
CA THR A 244 13.29 -26.95 17.43
C THR A 244 12.20 -25.92 17.13
N ALA A 245 12.24 -25.30 15.94
CA ALA A 245 11.20 -24.44 15.41
C ALA A 245 10.09 -25.23 14.67
N GLY A 246 10.34 -26.51 14.38
CA GLY A 246 9.37 -27.41 13.76
C GLY A 246 8.94 -28.56 14.67
N ALA A 247 8.22 -29.52 14.11
CA ALA A 247 7.94 -30.80 14.78
C ALA A 247 9.21 -31.66 14.87
N SER A 248 9.46 -32.27 16.03
CA SER A 248 10.58 -33.19 16.24
C SER A 248 10.23 -34.24 17.29
N ASP A 249 10.74 -35.46 17.09
CA ASP A 249 10.62 -36.55 18.08
C ASP A 249 11.66 -36.44 19.20
N THR A 250 12.71 -35.63 19.04
CA THR A 250 13.87 -35.61 19.95
C THR A 250 14.07 -34.27 20.65
N LEU A 251 13.54 -33.19 20.09
CA LEU A 251 13.62 -31.85 20.66
C LEU A 251 12.23 -31.31 20.96
N GLU A 252 12.10 -30.61 22.08
CA GLU A 252 10.92 -29.82 22.35
C GLU A 252 10.79 -28.69 21.31
N THR A 253 9.57 -28.43 20.85
CA THR A 253 9.29 -27.28 19.98
C THR A 253 9.26 -25.99 20.81
N ILE A 254 9.81 -24.91 20.26
CA ILE A 254 9.77 -23.59 20.90
C ILE A 254 8.35 -23.17 21.21
N ASN A 255 8.08 -22.60 22.37
CA ASN A 255 6.76 -22.06 22.73
C ASN A 255 6.51 -20.67 22.07
N GLU A 256 5.35 -20.08 22.31
CA GLU A 256 4.95 -18.78 21.74
C GLU A 256 5.87 -17.63 22.15
N ALA A 257 6.39 -17.66 23.37
CA ALA A 257 7.25 -16.61 23.89
C ALA A 257 8.67 -16.73 23.35
N GLU A 258 9.23 -17.95 23.25
CA GLU A 258 10.49 -18.24 22.57
C GLU A 258 10.41 -17.86 21.09
N ALA A 259 9.30 -18.15 20.40
CA ALA A 259 9.06 -17.70 19.03
C ALA A 259 9.03 -16.17 18.92
N ALA A 260 8.31 -15.48 19.82
CA ALA A 260 8.27 -14.02 19.88
C ALA A 260 9.65 -13.41 20.18
N MET A 261 10.49 -14.09 20.96
CA MET A 261 11.87 -13.69 21.25
C MET A 261 12.70 -13.75 19.97
N LEU A 262 12.72 -14.90 19.27
CA LEU A 262 13.47 -15.07 18.02
C LEU A 262 13.05 -14.06 16.96
N VAL A 263 11.75 -13.91 16.73
CA VAL A 263 11.20 -12.93 15.79
C VAL A 263 11.59 -11.51 16.20
N GLY A 264 11.60 -11.21 17.50
CA GLY A 264 12.04 -9.93 18.03
C GLY A 264 13.46 -9.55 17.61
N LEU A 265 14.35 -10.54 17.48
CA LEU A 265 15.76 -10.35 17.10
C LEU A 265 15.94 -9.78 15.70
N LEU A 266 15.03 -10.09 14.77
CA LEU A 266 15.14 -9.74 13.35
C LEU A 266 15.38 -8.24 13.10
N LYS A 267 14.85 -7.39 13.99
CA LYS A 267 15.05 -5.94 13.92
C LYS A 267 16.51 -5.52 14.07
N ALA A 268 17.27 -6.19 14.93
CA ALA A 268 18.68 -5.92 15.18
C ALA A 268 19.35 -7.13 15.87
N PRO A 269 19.71 -8.19 15.13
CA PRO A 269 20.01 -9.50 15.71
C PRO A 269 21.15 -9.51 16.73
N GLU A 270 22.22 -8.75 16.48
CA GLU A 270 23.35 -8.66 17.43
C GLU A 270 23.03 -7.78 18.66
N ARG A 271 22.30 -6.68 18.46
CA ARG A 271 21.98 -5.73 19.54
C ARG A 271 20.87 -6.25 20.45
N LEU A 272 19.93 -7.01 19.89
CA LEU A 272 18.79 -7.56 20.63
C LEU A 272 19.02 -9.02 21.04
N SER A 273 20.23 -9.57 20.83
CA SER A 273 20.55 -10.94 21.24
C SER A 273 20.38 -11.11 22.75
N PRO A 274 19.56 -12.07 23.23
CA PRO A 274 19.32 -12.25 24.66
C PRO A 274 20.54 -12.80 25.41
N ARG A 275 21.53 -13.38 24.70
CA ARG A 275 22.84 -13.79 25.27
C ARG A 275 23.76 -12.60 25.62
N LYS A 276 23.52 -11.42 25.02
CA LYS A 276 24.33 -10.21 25.21
C LYS A 276 23.55 -9.11 25.92
N HIS A 277 22.29 -8.93 25.56
CA HIS A 277 21.42 -7.85 26.03
C HIS A 277 20.04 -8.41 26.44
N PRO A 278 19.94 -9.23 27.50
CA PRO A 278 18.71 -9.93 27.87
C PRO A 278 17.53 -8.98 28.12
N ALA A 279 17.76 -7.84 28.79
CA ALA A 279 16.71 -6.87 29.05
C ALA A 279 16.15 -6.21 27.77
N GLU A 280 17.01 -5.87 26.80
CA GLU A 280 16.55 -5.32 25.51
C GLU A 280 15.80 -6.37 24.69
N ALA A 281 16.26 -7.62 24.73
CA ALA A 281 15.62 -8.74 24.07
C ALA A 281 14.22 -8.99 24.63
N GLU A 282 14.08 -9.06 25.95
CA GLU A 282 12.81 -9.24 26.65
C GLU A 282 11.84 -8.08 26.38
N GLN A 283 12.31 -6.84 26.39
CA GLN A 283 11.50 -5.69 26.01
C GLN A 283 10.98 -5.83 24.58
N ARG A 284 11.82 -6.31 23.66
CA ARG A 284 11.42 -6.52 22.27
C ARG A 284 10.45 -7.69 22.10
N GLN A 285 10.68 -8.82 22.76
CA GLN A 285 9.76 -9.97 22.80
C GLN A 285 8.37 -9.52 23.28
N ASN A 286 8.31 -8.71 24.35
CA ASN A 286 7.08 -8.14 24.87
C ASN A 286 6.33 -7.25 23.86
N VAL A 287 7.06 -6.56 22.97
CA VAL A 287 6.44 -5.79 21.87
C VAL A 287 5.79 -6.73 20.85
N VAL A 288 6.43 -7.85 20.52
CA VAL A 288 5.88 -8.86 19.60
C VAL A 288 4.62 -9.49 20.18
N LEU A 289 4.68 -9.99 21.42
CA LEU A 289 3.53 -10.59 22.09
C LEU A 289 2.35 -9.61 22.22
N ARG A 290 2.61 -8.36 22.62
CA ARG A 290 1.56 -7.33 22.67
C ARG A 290 0.94 -7.11 21.29
N ARG A 291 1.74 -7.15 20.23
CA ARG A 291 1.26 -6.96 18.87
C ARG A 291 0.38 -8.12 18.41
N MET A 292 0.66 -9.36 18.82
CA MET A 292 -0.22 -10.51 18.58
C MET A 292 -1.58 -10.34 19.28
N VAL A 293 -1.59 -9.84 20.52
CA VAL A 293 -2.84 -9.51 21.24
C VAL A 293 -3.63 -8.40 20.53
N GLU A 294 -2.98 -7.32 20.11
CA GLU A 294 -3.63 -6.23 19.35
C GLU A 294 -4.27 -6.70 18.04
N LEU A 295 -3.76 -7.79 17.44
CA LEU A 295 -4.28 -8.40 16.22
C LEU A 295 -5.31 -9.51 16.49
N GLY A 296 -5.53 -9.87 17.76
CA GLY A 296 -6.45 -10.93 18.15
C GLY A 296 -5.94 -12.35 17.88
N TRP A 297 -4.63 -12.53 17.67
CA TRP A 297 -4.01 -13.84 17.46
C TRP A 297 -3.59 -14.51 18.77
N MET A 298 -3.68 -13.78 19.87
CA MET A 298 -3.46 -14.27 21.23
C MET A 298 -4.34 -13.44 22.18
N THR A 299 -4.77 -14.04 23.28
CA THR A 299 -5.48 -13.36 24.36
C THR A 299 -4.52 -12.69 25.33
N GLU A 300 -4.98 -11.66 26.03
CA GLU A 300 -4.18 -11.06 27.10
C GLU A 300 -3.89 -12.06 28.24
N GLY A 301 -4.78 -13.02 28.48
CA GLY A 301 -4.58 -14.09 29.46
C GLY A 301 -3.40 -15.00 29.11
N GLU A 302 -3.32 -15.47 27.85
CA GLU A 302 -2.19 -16.26 27.35
C GLU A 302 -0.88 -15.48 27.45
N ARG A 303 -0.87 -14.20 27.03
CA ARG A 303 0.31 -13.33 27.17
C ARG A 303 0.81 -13.22 28.61
N GLN A 304 -0.09 -13.10 29.58
CA GLN A 304 0.26 -13.00 30.99
C GLN A 304 0.73 -14.34 31.58
N HIS A 305 0.21 -15.47 31.06
CA HIS A 305 0.69 -16.80 31.45
C HIS A 305 2.14 -17.01 31.00
N LEU A 306 2.47 -16.65 29.76
CA LEU A 306 3.82 -16.74 29.21
C LEU A 306 4.84 -15.90 30.01
N LYS A 307 4.48 -14.66 30.41
CA LYS A 307 5.31 -13.80 31.27
C LYS A 307 5.62 -14.40 32.64
N LYS A 308 4.74 -15.26 33.17
CA LYS A 308 4.93 -15.93 34.46
C LYS A 308 5.71 -17.22 34.33
N ALA A 309 5.60 -17.89 33.18
CA ALA A 309 6.31 -19.12 32.86
C ALA A 309 7.79 -18.87 32.48
N GLU A 310 8.13 -17.70 31.93
CA GLU A 310 9.49 -17.38 31.50
C GLU A 310 10.23 -16.41 32.44
N VAL A 311 11.07 -16.97 33.31
CA VAL A 311 12.44 -16.45 33.54
C VAL A 311 13.40 -17.41 32.83
N VAL A 312 13.23 -17.58 31.52
CA VAL A 312 14.09 -18.46 30.72
C VAL A 312 15.24 -17.62 30.20
N HIS A 313 16.37 -17.71 30.89
CA HIS A 313 17.63 -17.22 30.37
C HIS A 313 18.07 -18.16 29.24
N PRO A 314 18.42 -17.63 28.05
CA PRO A 314 19.11 -18.44 27.05
C PRO A 314 20.39 -19.00 27.68
N SER A 315 20.64 -20.28 27.47
CA SER A 315 21.82 -20.98 27.98
C SER A 315 23.14 -20.53 27.33
#